data_AF-A0A3B9P3V8-F1
#
_entry.id   AF-A0A3B9P3V8-F1
#
_cell.length_a   1.000
_cell.length_b   1.000
_cell.length_c   1.000
_cell.angle_alpha   90.00
_cell.angle_beta   90.00
_cell.angle_gamma   90.00
#
_symmetry.space_group_name_H-M   'P 1'
#
loop_
_entity.id
_entity.type
_entity.pdbx_description
1 polymer ?
#
loop_
_entity_poly.entity_id
_entity_poly.type
_entity_poly.pdbx_seq_one_letter_code
_entity_poly.pdbx_strand_id
1 'polypeptide(L)'
;LAFQIKDDLFDFERVNLTGKPAGIDIKEQKMTLPLIKALQEADSKQRQHIIKTIKKHHDRPKKVKEVVDFVRQSGGLEYARSKMLEHINQAKEILYNFPQTEERDALALVLDYTAQRKK
;
A
#
# COMPACT_ATOMS: atom_id res chain seq x y z
N LEU A 1 10.68 -4.63 -2.51
CA LEU A 1 9.92 -3.44 -2.04
C LEU A 1 8.56 -3.30 -2.71
N ALA A 2 8.49 -3.22 -4.05
CA ALA A 2 7.22 -3.06 -4.78
C ALA A 2 6.11 -4.07 -4.39
N PHE A 3 6.47 -5.35 -4.23
CA PHE A 3 5.52 -6.38 -3.79
C PHE A 3 4.86 -6.08 -2.43
N GLN A 4 5.65 -5.65 -1.44
CA GLN A 4 5.11 -5.29 -0.12
C GLN A 4 4.19 -4.07 -0.22
N ILE A 5 4.58 -3.04 -1.00
CA ILE A 5 3.75 -1.85 -1.19
C ILE A 5 2.42 -2.22 -1.87
N LYS A 6 2.44 -3.16 -2.82
CA LYS A 6 1.23 -3.71 -3.44
C LYS A 6 0.33 -4.42 -2.43
N ASP A 7 0.91 -5.21 -1.53
CA ASP A 7 0.16 -5.91 -0.49
C ASP A 7 -0.44 -4.92 0.53
N ASP A 8 0.30 -3.90 0.95
CA ASP A 8 -0.19 -2.81 1.82
C ASP A 8 -1.35 -2.07 1.14
N LEU A 9 -1.24 -1.73 -0.15
CA LEU A 9 -2.31 -1.09 -0.93
C LEU A 9 -3.61 -1.92 -0.91
N PHE A 10 -3.50 -3.25 -1.01
CA PHE A 10 -4.66 -4.13 -0.93
C PHE A 10 -5.36 -4.13 0.41
N ASP A 11 -4.72 -3.71 1.50
CA ASP A 11 -5.38 -3.60 2.80
C ASP A 11 -6.37 -2.43 2.86
N PHE A 12 -6.09 -1.36 2.09
CA PHE A 12 -6.92 -0.16 2.03
C PHE A 12 -7.88 -0.12 0.85
N GLU A 13 -7.63 -0.83 -0.25
CA GLU A 13 -8.49 -0.79 -1.44
C GLU A 13 -9.75 -1.67 -1.35
N ARG A 14 -9.81 -2.60 -0.38
CA ARG A 14 -10.92 -3.55 -0.26
C ARG A 14 -12.22 -2.87 0.17
N VAL A 15 -13.07 -2.56 -0.81
CA VAL A 15 -14.52 -2.76 -0.69
C VAL A 15 -14.94 -3.52 -1.95
N ASN A 16 -15.67 -4.62 -1.78
CA ASN A 16 -16.48 -5.32 -2.80
C ASN A 16 -15.98 -6.52 -3.60
N LEU A 17 -14.71 -6.97 -3.58
CA LEU A 17 -14.33 -8.15 -4.40
C LEU A 17 -14.01 -9.45 -3.65
N THR A 18 -13.84 -9.43 -2.32
CA THR A 18 -13.21 -10.59 -1.62
C THR A 18 -13.86 -11.04 -0.31
N GLY A 19 -14.94 -10.38 0.14
CA GLY A 19 -15.58 -10.70 1.44
C GLY A 19 -14.72 -10.49 2.69
N LYS A 20 -13.40 -10.22 2.55
CA LYS A 20 -12.48 -9.94 3.66
C LYS A 20 -12.54 -8.46 4.06
N PRO A 21 -12.57 -8.15 5.37
CA PRO A 21 -12.55 -6.77 5.84
C PRO A 21 -11.22 -6.08 5.48
N ALA A 22 -11.29 -4.86 4.96
CA ALA A 22 -10.15 -3.95 4.86
C ALA A 22 -9.62 -3.59 6.26
N GLY A 23 -8.37 -3.13 6.32
CA GLY A 23 -7.77 -2.61 7.54
C GLY A 23 -7.23 -3.67 8.49
N ILE A 24 -6.71 -4.78 7.97
CA ILE A 24 -5.97 -5.78 8.77
C ILE A 24 -4.69 -5.12 9.31
N ASP A 25 -3.98 -4.33 8.50
CA ASP A 25 -2.78 -3.64 8.95
C ASP A 25 -3.11 -2.65 10.08
N ILE A 26 -4.29 -2.00 10.00
CA ILE A 26 -4.77 -1.11 11.07
C ILE A 26 -5.04 -1.90 12.36
N LYS A 27 -5.65 -3.08 12.27
CA LYS A 27 -5.86 -3.98 13.43
C LYS A 27 -4.55 -4.43 14.05
N GLU A 28 -3.51 -4.63 13.24
CA GLU A 28 -2.17 -4.98 13.71
C GLU A 28 -1.34 -3.75 14.09
N GLN A 29 -1.95 -2.55 14.10
CA GLN A 29 -1.31 -1.27 14.40
C GLN A 29 -0.10 -0.95 13.51
N LYS A 30 -0.04 -1.53 12.32
CA LYS A 30 1.02 -1.30 11.35
C LYS A 30 0.86 0.07 10.71
N MET A 31 1.97 0.78 10.62
CA MET A 31 2.06 2.08 9.97
C MET A 31 2.63 1.89 8.56
N THR A 32 1.79 1.49 7.62
CA THR A 32 2.20 1.23 6.23
C THR A 32 2.32 2.52 5.41
N LEU A 33 2.95 2.42 4.24
CA LEU A 33 3.27 3.59 3.41
C LEU A 33 2.04 4.47 3.06
N PRO A 34 0.87 3.91 2.68
CA PRO A 34 -0.32 4.73 2.43
C PRO A 34 -0.74 5.57 3.64
N LEU A 35 -0.72 4.97 4.83
CA LEU A 35 -1.10 5.65 6.08
C LEU A 35 -0.06 6.69 6.51
N ILE A 36 1.24 6.38 6.38
CA ILE A 36 2.30 7.34 6.70
C ILE A 36 2.13 8.60 5.84
N LYS A 37 1.91 8.44 4.53
CA LYS A 37 1.69 9.58 3.64
C LYS A 37 0.42 10.34 3.98
N ALA A 38 -0.68 9.63 4.26
CA ALA A 38 -1.93 10.25 4.69
C ALA A 38 -1.75 11.16 5.91
N LEU A 39 -0.99 10.69 6.90
CA LEU A 39 -0.72 11.45 8.12
C LEU A 39 0.21 12.64 7.90
N GLN A 40 1.12 12.56 6.92
CA GLN A 40 2.00 13.68 6.58
C GLN A 40 1.21 14.87 6.00
N GLU A 41 0.20 14.60 5.18
CA GLU A 41 -0.64 15.64 4.55
C GLU A 41 -1.76 16.16 5.47
N ALA A 42 -2.10 15.42 6.52
CA ALA A 42 -3.15 15.81 7.45
C ALA A 42 -2.73 16.95 8.38
N ASP A 43 -3.72 17.79 8.73
CA ASP A 43 -3.53 18.80 9.77
C ASP A 43 -3.23 18.17 11.14
N SER A 44 -2.75 18.99 12.07
CA SER A 44 -2.30 18.50 13.38
C SER A 44 -3.41 17.83 14.19
N LYS A 45 -4.66 18.30 14.10
CA LYS A 45 -5.80 17.73 14.84
C LYS A 45 -6.21 16.39 14.25
N GLN A 46 -6.37 16.32 12.92
CA GLN A 46 -6.73 15.09 12.23
C GLN A 46 -5.64 14.02 12.38
N ARG A 47 -4.36 14.38 12.24
CA ARG A 47 -3.22 13.49 12.46
C ARG A 47 -3.24 12.90 13.87
N GLN A 48 -3.39 13.72 14.90
CA GLN A 48 -3.46 13.25 16.29
C GLN A 48 -4.66 12.33 16.53
N HIS A 49 -5.81 12.67 15.96
CA HIS A 49 -7.04 11.89 16.06
C HIS A 49 -6.90 10.50 15.43
N ILE A 50 -6.34 10.40 14.22
CA ILE A 50 -6.10 9.13 13.53
C ILE A 50 -5.10 8.26 14.31
N ILE A 51 -3.97 8.83 14.75
CA ILE A 51 -2.98 8.10 15.55
C ILE A 51 -3.60 7.58 16.85
N LYS A 52 -4.38 8.39 17.56
CA LYS A 52 -5.08 7.98 18.79
C LYS A 52 -6.09 6.87 18.50
N THR A 53 -6.79 6.96 17.37
CA THR A 53 -7.77 5.96 16.94
C THR A 53 -7.12 4.61 16.69
N ILE A 54 -5.98 4.57 15.99
CA ILE A 54 -5.21 3.33 15.80
C ILE A 54 -4.77 2.77 17.16
N LYS A 55 -4.12 3.60 18.00
CA LYS A 55 -3.59 3.13 19.29
C LYS A 55 -4.66 2.57 20.23
N LYS A 56 -5.83 3.19 20.30
CA LYS A 56 -6.86 2.86 21.30
C LYS A 56 -8.03 2.02 20.77
N HIS A 57 -8.22 1.99 19.46
CA HIS A 57 -9.45 1.48 18.85
C HIS A 57 -9.22 0.71 17.53
N HIS A 58 -8.00 0.22 17.28
CA HIS A 58 -7.63 -0.58 16.12
C HIS A 58 -8.48 -1.85 15.91
N ASP A 59 -9.12 -2.37 16.94
CA ASP A 59 -9.95 -3.56 16.91
C ASP A 59 -11.43 -3.26 16.61
N ARG A 60 -11.86 -1.99 16.75
CA ARG A 60 -13.26 -1.60 16.59
C ARG A 60 -13.60 -1.39 15.11
N PRO A 61 -14.54 -2.15 14.52
CA PRO A 61 -14.80 -2.10 13.07
C PRO A 61 -15.10 -0.71 12.52
N LYS A 62 -15.88 0.11 13.25
CA LYS A 62 -16.20 1.48 12.85
C LYS A 62 -14.97 2.39 12.83
N LYS A 63 -14.03 2.18 13.77
CA LYS A 63 -12.79 2.96 13.88
C LYS A 63 -11.74 2.52 12.87
N VAL A 64 -11.65 1.23 12.58
CA VAL A 64 -10.86 0.73 11.46
C VAL A 64 -11.34 1.35 10.15
N LYS A 65 -12.66 1.32 9.90
CA LYS A 65 -13.25 1.92 8.70
C LYS A 65 -12.92 3.41 8.59
N GLU A 66 -13.02 4.15 9.69
CA GLU A 66 -12.67 5.57 9.75
C GLU A 66 -11.22 5.84 9.31
N VAL A 67 -10.26 5.03 9.77
CA VAL A 67 -8.86 5.16 9.36
C VAL A 67 -8.66 4.79 7.88
N VAL A 68 -9.32 3.73 7.42
CA VAL A 68 -9.27 3.31 6.01
C VAL A 68 -9.83 4.40 5.10
N ASP A 69 -10.98 4.98 5.44
CA ASP A 69 -11.61 6.05 4.66
C ASP A 69 -10.77 7.32 4.68
N PHE A 70 -10.11 7.65 5.80
CA PHE A 70 -9.13 8.73 5.87
C PHE A 70 -7.98 8.54 4.86
N VAL A 71 -7.36 7.36 4.80
CA VAL A 71 -6.26 7.07 3.87
C VAL A 71 -6.72 7.15 2.40
N ARG A 72 -7.94 6.70 2.11
CA ARG A 72 -8.54 6.79 0.76
C ARG A 72 -8.77 8.22 0.29
N GLN A 73 -9.01 9.15 1.23
CA GLN A 73 -9.32 10.54 0.92
C GLN A 73 -8.09 11.46 0.94
N SER A 74 -6.93 10.97 1.42
CA SER A 74 -5.74 11.80 1.65
C SER A 74 -4.70 11.77 0.53
N GLY A 75 -4.95 11.05 -0.58
CA GLY A 75 -3.94 10.79 -1.62
C GLY A 75 -2.86 9.78 -1.23
N GLY A 76 -3.02 9.09 -0.09
CA GLY A 76 -2.02 8.15 0.42
C GLY A 76 -1.85 6.91 -0.47
N LEU A 77 -2.93 6.46 -1.10
CA LEU A 77 -2.91 5.31 -2.01
C LEU A 77 -2.19 5.64 -3.30
N GLU A 78 -2.45 6.80 -3.89
CA GLU A 78 -1.84 7.28 -5.12
C GLU A 78 -0.33 7.41 -4.95
N TYR A 79 0.11 7.95 -3.81
CA TYR A 79 1.52 8.03 -3.46
C TYR A 79 2.18 6.65 -3.30
N ALA A 80 1.54 5.72 -2.59
CA ALA A 80 2.08 4.38 -2.45
C ALA A 80 2.13 3.65 -3.80
N ARG A 81 1.13 3.82 -4.68
CA ARG A 81 1.17 3.29 -6.05
C ARG A 81 2.32 3.87 -6.85
N SER A 82 2.58 5.18 -6.77
CA SER A 82 3.69 5.78 -7.51
C SER A 82 5.04 5.25 -7.03
N LYS A 83 5.23 5.09 -5.71
CA LYS A 83 6.44 4.48 -5.13
C LYS A 83 6.61 3.01 -5.49
N MET A 84 5.53 2.25 -5.57
CA MET A 84 5.57 0.88 -6.09
C MET A 84 6.10 0.85 -7.53
N LEU A 85 5.56 1.70 -8.42
CA LEU A 85 5.99 1.77 -9.82
C LEU A 85 7.44 2.25 -9.96
N GLU A 86 7.85 3.22 -9.16
CA GLU A 86 9.24 3.70 -9.12
C GLU A 86 10.21 2.54 -8.83
N HIS A 87 9.93 1.72 -7.82
CA HIS A 87 10.76 0.56 -7.51
C HIS A 87 10.74 -0.53 -8.59
N ILE A 88 9.61 -0.73 -9.29
CA ILE A 88 9.55 -1.67 -10.41
C ILE A 88 10.42 -1.18 -11.57
N ASN A 89 10.36 0.11 -11.89
CA ASN A 89 11.17 0.69 -12.95
C ASN A 89 12.66 0.62 -12.61
N GLN A 90 13.06 0.97 -11.39
CA GLN A 90 14.44 0.81 -10.92
C GLN A 90 14.92 -0.65 -11.05
N ALA A 91 14.07 -1.62 -10.69
CA ALA A 91 14.41 -3.03 -10.82
C ALA A 91 14.59 -3.45 -12.30
N LYS A 92 13.74 -2.95 -13.20
CA LYS A 92 13.86 -3.20 -14.64
C LYS A 92 15.11 -2.57 -15.24
N GLU A 93 15.44 -1.33 -14.87
CA GLU A 93 16.66 -0.65 -15.30
C GLU A 93 17.91 -1.44 -14.93
N ILE A 94 17.97 -1.97 -13.70
CA ILE A 94 19.06 -2.85 -13.26
C ILE A 94 19.09 -4.14 -14.08
N LEU A 95 17.93 -4.79 -14.26
CA LEU A 95 17.80 -6.06 -14.98
C LEU A 95 18.22 -5.95 -16.45
N TYR A 96 17.95 -4.83 -17.10
CA TYR A 96 18.29 -4.62 -18.50
C TYR A 96 19.76 -4.25 -18.76
N ASN A 97 20.57 -4.09 -17.70
CA ASN A 97 22.03 -4.03 -17.84
C ASN A 97 22.65 -5.42 -18.07
N PHE A 98 21.88 -6.50 -17.93
CA PHE A 98 22.33 -7.87 -18.19
C PHE A 98 22.03 -8.30 -19.64
N PRO A 99 22.85 -9.19 -20.22
CA PRO A 99 22.59 -9.76 -21.54
C PRO A 99 21.21 -10.37 -21.64
N GLN A 100 20.62 -10.35 -22.84
CA GLN A 100 19.34 -11.01 -23.07
C GLN A 100 19.47 -12.52 -22.96
N THR A 101 18.74 -13.09 -22.01
CA THR A 101 18.59 -14.54 -21.80
C THR A 101 17.15 -14.84 -21.40
N GLU A 102 16.76 -16.11 -21.46
CA GLU A 102 15.43 -16.55 -21.02
C GLU A 102 15.19 -16.24 -19.54
N GLU A 103 16.22 -16.34 -18.69
CA GLU A 103 16.12 -16.04 -17.26
C GLU A 103 15.91 -14.54 -17.00
N ARG A 104 16.60 -13.67 -17.76
CA ARG A 104 16.40 -12.22 -17.69
C ARG A 104 14.96 -11.88 -18.05
N ASP A 105 14.44 -12.44 -19.14
CA ASP A 105 13.10 -12.16 -19.62
C ASP A 105 12.04 -12.74 -18.65
N ALA A 106 12.30 -13.90 -18.03
CA ALA A 106 11.46 -14.46 -16.97
C ALA A 106 11.41 -13.56 -15.72
N LEU A 107 12.53 -12.99 -15.30
CA LEU A 107 12.56 -12.02 -14.19
C LEU A 107 11.79 -10.73 -14.53
N ALA A 108 11.86 -10.25 -15.77
CA ALA A 108 11.08 -9.10 -16.22
C ALA A 108 9.57 -9.37 -16.11
N LEU A 109 9.12 -10.58 -16.47
CA LEU A 109 7.72 -10.99 -16.32
C LEU A 109 7.27 -11.00 -14.85
N VAL A 110 8.13 -11.39 -13.91
CA VAL A 110 7.81 -11.33 -12.46
C VAL A 110 7.62 -9.88 -12.00
N LEU A 111 8.43 -8.94 -12.51
CA LEU A 111 8.27 -7.52 -12.21
C LEU A 111 6.95 -6.97 -12.76
N ASP A 112 6.59 -7.32 -14.00
CA ASP A 112 5.32 -6.92 -14.61
C ASP A 112 4.11 -7.50 -13.90
N TYR A 113 4.18 -8.79 -13.56
CA TYR A 113 3.16 -9.45 -12.77
C TYR A 113 2.94 -8.74 -11.44
N THR A 114 4.02 -8.32 -10.76
CA THR A 114 3.90 -7.60 -9.48
C THR A 114 3.14 -6.28 -9.61
N ALA A 115 3.34 -5.53 -10.70
CA ALA A 115 2.59 -4.30 -10.96
C ALA A 115 1.10 -4.60 -11.21
N GLN A 116 0.84 -5.55 -12.09
CA GLN A 116 -0.48 -5.82 -12.66
C GLN A 116 -1.36 -6.72 -11.79
N ARG A 117 -0.78 -7.39 -10.78
CA ARG A 117 -1.46 -8.34 -9.90
C ARG A 117 -2.83 -7.79 -9.48
N LYS A 118 -3.88 -8.43 -10.00
CA LYS A 118 -5.26 -8.39 -9.51
C LYS A 118 -5.40 -9.73 -8.81
N LYS A 119 -5.37 -9.68 -7.48
CA LYS A 119 -5.14 -10.81 -6.57
C LYS A 119 -5.56 -12.20 -7.05
#